data_AF-A0AB34KBT3-F1
#
_entry.id   AF-A0AB34KBT3-F1
#
_cell.length_a   1.000
_cell.length_b   1.000
_cell.length_c   1.000
_cell.angle_alpha   90.00
_cell.angle_beta   90.00
_cell.angle_gamma   90.00
#
_symmetry.space_group_name_H-M   'P 1'
#
loop_
_entity.id
_entity.type
_entity.pdbx_description
1 polymer ?
#
loop_
_entity_poly.entity_id
_entity_poly.type
_entity_poly.pdbx_seq_one_letter_code
_entity_poly.pdbx_strand_id
1 'polypeptide(L)'
;MARAMRLLGEFSASMAVFDGADEVQRHLGYMCHYARDYLLPSASRHSEETRVSVARSLNQLPIFIEAFANMVKQVTAVDAYTISTLDALLQLLFSQFYRFLGRTIMRCAVAMQRLFVALLNKGDALERLSSSLVGAALLISGAQPLARLHVAQRSHDHSFHAQRS
;
A
#
# COMPACT_ATOMS: atom_id res chain seq x y z
N MET A 1 -6.46 -2.73 15.55
CA MET A 1 -5.06 -2.65 15.06
C MET A 1 -4.64 -1.28 14.52
N ALA A 2 -5.38 -0.66 13.59
CA ALA A 2 -4.98 0.64 13.02
C ALA A 2 -4.61 1.74 14.03
N ARG A 3 -5.29 1.78 15.20
CA ARG A 3 -4.93 2.69 16.30
C ARG A 3 -3.55 2.39 16.88
N ALA A 4 -3.21 1.13 17.12
CA ALA A 4 -1.90 0.72 17.63
C ALA A 4 -0.78 1.11 16.64
N MET A 5 -1.00 0.88 15.34
CA MET A 5 -0.05 1.25 14.30
C MET A 5 0.16 2.76 14.18
N ARG A 6 -0.93 3.53 14.28
CA ARG A 6 -0.83 4.98 14.33
C ARG A 6 0.01 5.45 15.52
N LEU A 7 -0.30 4.99 16.72
CA LEU A 7 0.43 5.35 17.93
C LEU A 7 1.91 4.98 17.80
N LEU A 8 2.18 3.77 17.31
CA LEU A 8 3.53 3.27 17.09
C LEU A 8 4.33 4.20 16.15
N GLY A 9 3.70 4.69 15.07
CA GLY A 9 4.30 5.69 14.19
C GLY A 9 4.40 7.10 14.80
N GLU A 10 3.43 7.53 15.60
CA GLU A 10 3.46 8.84 16.27
C GLU A 10 4.57 8.93 17.32
N PHE A 11 4.81 7.85 18.06
CA PHE A 11 5.84 7.78 19.11
C PHE A 11 7.21 7.34 18.60
N SER A 12 7.38 7.12 17.30
CA SER A 12 8.66 6.64 16.74
C SER A 12 9.83 7.57 17.05
N ALA A 13 9.61 8.87 16.99
CA ALA A 13 10.64 9.87 17.29
C ALA A 13 11.04 9.83 18.77
N SER A 14 10.07 9.73 19.68
CA SER A 14 10.34 9.59 21.12
C SER A 14 11.10 8.29 21.41
N MET A 15 10.67 7.17 20.81
CA MET A 15 11.36 5.88 20.92
C MET A 15 12.82 5.96 20.44
N ALA A 16 13.07 6.64 19.31
CA ALA A 16 14.43 6.82 18.80
C ALA A 16 15.31 7.63 19.76
N VAL A 17 14.73 8.61 20.46
CA VAL A 17 15.44 9.46 21.43
C VAL A 17 15.72 8.72 22.73
N PHE A 18 14.77 7.95 23.25
CA PHE A 18 14.89 7.30 24.56
C PHE A 18 15.50 5.90 24.51
N ASP A 19 15.08 5.09 23.53
CA ASP A 19 15.45 3.67 23.42
C ASP A 19 16.47 3.40 22.30
N GLY A 20 16.67 4.37 21.41
CA GLY A 20 17.62 4.31 20.31
C GLY A 20 17.02 3.82 18.98
N ALA A 21 17.77 4.03 17.90
CA ALA A 21 17.34 3.68 16.54
C ALA A 21 17.16 2.16 16.32
N ASP A 22 17.91 1.34 17.04
CA ASP A 22 17.82 -0.13 16.96
C ASP A 22 16.46 -0.64 17.47
N GLU A 23 15.88 0.01 18.48
CA GLU A 23 14.54 -0.32 18.98
C GLU A 23 13.47 0.00 17.93
N VAL A 24 13.61 1.14 17.26
CA VAL A 24 12.73 1.53 16.16
C VAL A 24 12.85 0.54 15.01
N GLN A 25 14.06 0.10 14.66
CA GLN A 25 14.30 -0.91 13.64
C GLN A 25 13.63 -2.25 13.98
N ARG A 26 13.67 -2.66 15.26
CA ARG A 26 12.99 -3.88 15.71
C ARG A 26 11.47 -3.79 15.55
N HIS A 27 10.89 -2.66 15.95
CA HIS A 27 9.46 -2.41 15.79
C HIS A 27 9.04 -2.30 14.32
N LEU A 28 9.90 -1.74 13.47
CA LEU A 28 9.72 -1.74 12.01
C LEU A 28 9.67 -3.17 11.45
N GLY A 29 10.52 -4.08 11.97
CA GLY A 29 10.47 -5.51 11.66
C GLY A 29 9.14 -6.16 12.06
N TYR A 30 8.64 -5.90 13.28
CA TYR A 30 7.33 -6.40 13.72
C TYR A 30 6.18 -5.88 12.85
N MET A 31 6.23 -4.61 12.44
CA MET A 31 5.26 -4.04 11.52
C MET A 31 5.30 -4.75 10.16
N CYS A 32 6.50 -5.10 9.66
CA CYS A 32 6.64 -5.82 8.40
C CYS A 32 6.00 -7.22 8.47
N HIS A 33 6.28 -7.98 9.53
CA HIS A 33 5.64 -9.28 9.76
C HIS A 33 4.12 -9.15 9.79
N TYR A 34 3.60 -8.22 10.60
CA TYR A 34 2.16 -8.01 10.69
C TYR A 34 1.53 -7.63 9.33
N ALA A 35 2.16 -6.74 8.57
CA ALA A 35 1.67 -6.34 7.26
C ALA A 35 1.58 -7.53 6.28
N ARG A 36 2.61 -8.39 6.28
CA ARG A 36 2.63 -9.58 5.42
C ARG A 36 1.57 -10.60 5.80
N ASP A 37 1.39 -10.84 7.09
CA ASP A 37 0.49 -11.89 7.60
C ASP A 37 -0.98 -11.48 7.60
N TYR A 38 -1.30 -10.18 7.67
CA TYR A 38 -2.68 -9.73 7.90
C TYR A 38 -3.21 -8.71 6.89
N LEU A 39 -2.34 -8.02 6.13
CA LEU A 39 -2.77 -7.02 5.15
C LEU A 39 -2.60 -7.47 3.70
N LEU A 40 -1.59 -8.27 3.38
CA LEU A 40 -1.33 -8.68 2.00
C LEU A 40 -2.25 -9.83 1.55
N PRO A 41 -2.75 -9.83 0.29
CA PRO A 41 -3.67 -10.83 -0.25
C PRO A 41 -3.15 -12.27 -0.22
N SER A 42 -1.82 -12.44 -0.22
CA SER A 42 -1.17 -13.76 -0.16
C SER A 42 -1.49 -14.52 1.12
N ALA A 43 -1.71 -13.81 2.23
CA ALA A 43 -2.04 -14.40 3.53
C ALA A 43 -3.53 -14.79 3.67
N SER A 44 -4.37 -14.39 2.73
CA SER A 44 -5.84 -14.48 2.82
C SER A 44 -6.46 -15.62 2.00
N ARG A 45 -5.67 -16.62 1.59
CA ARG A 45 -6.07 -17.66 0.62
C ARG A 45 -7.17 -18.66 1.07
N HIS A 46 -7.72 -18.61 2.30
CA HIS A 46 -8.46 -19.77 2.84
C HIS A 46 -9.85 -19.53 3.50
N SER A 47 -10.51 -18.36 3.42
CA SER A 47 -11.91 -18.25 3.94
C SER A 47 -12.75 -17.12 3.31
N GLU A 48 -14.08 -17.29 3.23
CA GLU A 48 -15.03 -16.24 2.81
C GLU A 48 -15.14 -15.08 3.84
N GLU A 49 -14.88 -15.33 5.13
CA GLU A 49 -14.70 -14.28 6.15
C GLU A 49 -13.61 -13.27 5.76
N THR A 50 -12.69 -13.70 4.91
CA THR A 50 -11.54 -12.92 4.49
C THR A 50 -11.90 -11.80 3.52
N ARG A 51 -13.04 -11.84 2.81
CA ARG A 51 -13.47 -10.73 1.93
C ARG A 51 -13.89 -9.47 2.70
N VAL A 52 -14.59 -9.63 3.82
CA VAL A 52 -14.96 -8.51 4.72
C VAL A 52 -13.72 -7.98 5.46
N SER A 53 -12.79 -8.87 5.80
CA SER A 53 -11.47 -8.52 6.33
C SER A 53 -10.65 -7.67 5.35
N VAL A 54 -10.57 -8.07 4.07
CA VAL A 54 -9.84 -7.34 3.03
C VAL A 54 -10.37 -5.91 2.86
N ALA A 55 -11.68 -5.68 2.81
CA ALA A 55 -12.23 -4.31 2.71
C ALA A 55 -11.91 -3.43 3.93
N ARG A 56 -11.90 -3.99 5.15
CA ARG A 56 -11.41 -3.29 6.35
C ARG A 56 -9.90 -3.05 6.29
N SER A 57 -9.12 -3.99 5.78
CA SER A 57 -7.67 -3.87 5.61
C SER A 57 -7.30 -2.77 4.59
N LEU A 58 -8.08 -2.60 3.51
CA LEU A 58 -7.84 -1.55 2.52
C LEU A 58 -7.99 -0.14 3.11
N ASN A 59 -9.01 0.10 3.94
CA ASN A 59 -9.17 1.40 4.61
C ASN A 59 -8.07 1.69 5.65
N GLN A 60 -7.33 0.67 6.06
CA GLN A 60 -6.23 0.80 7.02
C GLN A 60 -4.88 1.04 6.33
N LEU A 61 -4.71 0.67 5.06
CA LEU A 61 -3.47 0.86 4.30
C LEU A 61 -2.83 2.24 4.44
N PRO A 62 -3.54 3.37 4.28
CA PRO A 62 -2.92 4.68 4.46
C PRO A 62 -2.35 4.89 5.88
N ILE A 63 -3.02 4.34 6.90
CA ILE A 63 -2.56 4.44 8.30
C ILE A 63 -1.27 3.63 8.49
N PHE A 64 -1.19 2.44 7.90
CA PHE A 64 0.02 1.62 7.95
C PHE A 64 1.17 2.29 7.21
N ILE A 65 0.95 2.78 5.98
CA ILE A 65 1.97 3.46 5.18
C ILE A 65 2.48 4.72 5.90
N GLU A 66 1.59 5.48 6.54
CA GLU A 66 1.96 6.65 7.33
C GLU A 66 2.80 6.28 8.57
N ALA A 67 2.43 5.21 9.28
CA ALA A 67 3.22 4.70 10.40
C ALA A 67 4.62 4.23 9.95
N PHE A 68 4.70 3.50 8.84
CA PHE A 68 5.97 3.13 8.21
C PHE A 68 6.82 4.36 7.88
N ALA A 69 6.23 5.38 7.26
CA ALA A 69 6.93 6.62 6.94
C ALA A 69 7.53 7.29 8.18
N ASN A 70 6.79 7.31 9.29
CA ASN A 70 7.28 7.91 10.54
C ASN A 70 8.37 7.07 11.21
N MET A 71 8.33 5.74 11.11
CA MET A 71 9.38 4.85 11.62
C MET A 71 10.65 4.96 10.77
N VAL A 72 10.51 4.90 9.44
CA VAL A 72 11.62 4.99 8.48
C VAL A 72 12.42 6.27 8.65
N LYS A 73 11.78 7.39 9.01
CA LYS A 73 12.50 8.65 9.29
C LYS A 73 13.58 8.50 10.37
N GLN A 74 13.33 7.66 11.38
CA GLN A 74 14.18 7.55 12.57
C GLN A 74 15.36 6.60 12.39
N VAL A 75 15.30 5.67 11.43
CA VAL A 75 16.37 4.69 11.21
C VAL A 75 17.37 5.20 10.18
N THR A 76 18.63 4.83 10.27
CA THR A 76 19.68 5.33 9.36
C THR A 76 19.60 4.71 7.97
N ALA A 77 19.30 3.41 7.89
CA ALA A 77 19.14 2.66 6.67
C ALA A 77 17.86 1.81 6.73
N VAL A 78 17.30 1.50 5.56
CA VAL A 78 16.13 0.63 5.44
C VAL A 78 16.56 -0.69 4.84
N ASP A 79 16.30 -1.80 5.54
CA ASP A 79 16.68 -3.13 5.07
C ASP A 79 15.81 -3.61 3.88
N ALA A 80 16.32 -4.61 3.17
CA ALA A 80 15.65 -5.16 1.99
C ALA A 80 14.28 -5.79 2.32
N TYR A 81 14.11 -6.33 3.53
CA TYR A 81 12.86 -6.93 3.98
C TYR A 81 11.74 -5.89 4.13
N THR A 82 12.08 -4.74 4.70
CA THR A 82 11.20 -3.58 4.85
C THR A 82 10.86 -2.99 3.50
N ILE A 83 11.85 -2.79 2.61
CA ILE A 83 11.61 -2.31 1.24
C ILE A 83 10.66 -3.24 0.50
N SER A 84 10.89 -4.55 0.55
CA SER A 84 10.02 -5.55 -0.08
C SER A 84 8.58 -5.54 0.47
N THR A 85 8.44 -5.30 1.78
CA THR A 85 7.12 -5.21 2.41
C THR A 85 6.39 -3.93 2.02
N LEU A 86 7.09 -2.80 1.98
CA LEU A 86 6.56 -1.52 1.51
C LEU A 86 6.14 -1.58 0.05
N ASP A 87 6.94 -2.21 -0.81
CA ASP A 87 6.62 -2.41 -2.22
C ASP A 87 5.30 -3.19 -2.37
N ALA A 88 5.15 -4.32 -1.66
CA ALA A 88 3.92 -5.10 -1.69
C ALA A 88 2.69 -4.32 -1.19
N LEU A 89 2.83 -3.52 -0.13
CA LEU A 89 1.74 -2.67 0.39
C LEU A 89 1.34 -1.59 -0.61
N LEU A 90 2.31 -0.98 -1.29
CA LEU A 90 2.04 0.05 -2.30
C LEU A 90 1.44 -0.56 -3.56
N GLN A 91 1.92 -1.72 -4.02
CA GLN A 91 1.29 -2.47 -5.11
C GLN A 91 -0.16 -2.85 -4.76
N LEU A 92 -0.43 -3.25 -3.51
CA LEU A 92 -1.78 -3.50 -3.05
C LEU A 92 -2.63 -2.22 -3.12
N LEU A 93 -2.13 -1.09 -2.60
CA LEU A 93 -2.81 0.20 -2.66
C LEU A 93 -3.14 0.60 -4.10
N PHE A 94 -2.18 0.43 -5.01
CA PHE A 94 -2.32 0.69 -6.43
C PHE A 94 -3.36 -0.25 -7.07
N SER A 95 -3.28 -1.56 -6.85
CA SER A 95 -4.22 -2.53 -7.42
C SER A 95 -5.68 -2.31 -6.97
N GLN A 96 -5.87 -1.71 -5.79
CA GLN A 96 -7.18 -1.44 -5.21
C GLN A 96 -7.59 0.03 -5.33
N PHE A 97 -6.85 0.83 -6.10
CA PHE A 97 -7.03 2.28 -6.17
C PHE A 97 -8.48 2.67 -6.48
N TYR A 98 -9.14 1.96 -7.39
CA TYR A 98 -10.53 2.20 -7.79
C TYR A 98 -11.58 1.91 -6.71
N ARG A 99 -11.21 1.22 -5.63
CA ARG A 99 -12.11 0.93 -4.50
C ARG A 99 -12.12 2.04 -3.46
N PHE A 100 -11.20 2.99 -3.53
CA PHE A 100 -11.16 4.11 -2.60
C PHE A 100 -12.12 5.23 -3.03
N LEU A 101 -12.77 5.86 -2.05
CA LEU A 101 -13.66 7.00 -2.26
C LEU A 101 -13.03 8.28 -1.71
N GLY A 102 -13.07 9.36 -2.51
CA GLY A 102 -12.77 10.75 -2.16
C GLY A 102 -11.70 10.95 -1.06
N ARG A 103 -12.15 11.10 0.19
CA ARG A 103 -11.26 11.38 1.35
C ARG A 103 -10.21 10.29 1.58
N THR A 104 -10.49 9.03 1.27
CA THR A 104 -9.52 7.93 1.44
C THR A 104 -8.41 8.00 0.39
N ILE A 105 -8.73 8.43 -0.84
CA ILE A 105 -7.72 8.65 -1.90
C ILE A 105 -6.71 9.71 -1.45
N MET A 106 -7.19 10.84 -0.92
CA MET A 106 -6.31 11.89 -0.41
C MET A 106 -5.42 11.41 0.74
N ARG A 107 -5.96 10.58 1.65
CA ARG A 107 -5.16 9.97 2.73
C ARG A 107 -4.09 9.03 2.18
N CYS A 108 -4.41 8.21 1.19
CA CYS A 108 -3.45 7.35 0.50
C CYS A 108 -2.33 8.19 -0.14
N ALA A 109 -2.68 9.25 -0.87
CA ALA A 109 -1.71 10.14 -1.51
C ALA A 109 -0.78 10.81 -0.50
N VAL A 110 -1.32 11.34 0.60
CA VAL A 110 -0.53 11.96 1.67
C VAL A 110 0.37 10.94 2.35
N ALA A 111 -0.12 9.74 2.64
CA ALA A 111 0.67 8.67 3.25
C ALA A 111 1.83 8.25 2.34
N MET A 112 1.58 8.07 1.03
CA MET A 112 2.62 7.77 0.04
C MET A 112 3.66 8.88 -0.07
N GLN A 113 3.21 10.14 -0.15
CA GLN A 113 4.12 11.28 -0.19
C GLN A 113 5.04 11.31 1.03
N ARG A 114 4.49 11.09 2.23
CA ARG A 114 5.29 11.04 3.47
C ARG A 114 6.29 9.90 3.46
N LEU A 115 5.91 8.74 2.94
CA LEU A 115 6.81 7.60 2.81
C LEU A 115 7.96 7.92 1.84
N PHE A 116 7.67 8.47 0.66
CA PHE A 116 8.72 8.84 -0.29
C PHE A 116 9.65 9.91 0.26
N VAL A 117 9.12 10.91 0.96
CA VAL A 117 9.95 11.92 1.65
C VAL A 117 10.83 11.28 2.73
N ALA A 118 10.31 10.31 3.49
CA ALA A 118 11.09 9.59 4.48
C ALA A 118 12.24 8.78 3.85
N LEU A 119 12.05 8.27 2.64
CA LEU A 119 13.01 7.46 1.90
C LEU A 119 14.04 8.28 1.11
N LEU A 120 13.78 9.55 0.80
CA LEU A 120 14.71 10.42 0.03
C LEU A 120 16.13 10.44 0.61
N ASN A 121 16.23 10.37 1.94
CA ASN A 121 17.51 10.43 2.64
C ASN A 121 18.04 9.03 3.05
N LYS A 122 17.51 7.94 2.47
CA LYS A 122 17.83 6.55 2.84
C LYS A 122 18.57 5.79 1.73
N GLY A 123 19.43 6.50 0.99
CA GLY A 123 20.20 5.94 -0.12
C GLY A 123 19.31 5.37 -1.22
N ASP A 124 19.66 4.17 -1.70
CA ASP A 124 18.99 3.49 -2.83
C ASP A 124 17.57 2.99 -2.50
N ALA A 125 17.10 3.14 -1.25
CA ALA A 125 15.80 2.61 -0.84
C ALA A 125 14.64 3.20 -1.67
N LEU A 126 14.72 4.48 -2.03
CA LEU A 126 13.72 5.13 -2.88
C LEU A 126 13.79 4.62 -4.33
N GLU A 127 14.98 4.44 -4.89
CA GLU A 127 15.17 3.95 -6.26
C GLU A 127 14.66 2.51 -6.44
N ARG A 128 14.95 1.65 -5.46
CA ARG A 128 14.45 0.27 -5.42
C ARG A 128 12.92 0.21 -5.35
N LEU A 129 12.31 1.13 -4.60
CA LEU A 129 10.85 1.23 -4.51
C LEU A 129 10.24 1.82 -5.79
N SER A 130 10.80 2.91 -6.32
CA SER A 130 10.21 3.62 -7.47
C SER A 130 10.22 2.77 -8.75
N SER A 131 11.30 2.03 -9.01
CA SER A 131 11.41 1.15 -10.18
C SER A 131 10.30 0.09 -10.24
N SER A 132 9.97 -0.52 -9.11
CA SER A 132 8.87 -1.49 -8.99
C SER A 132 7.49 -0.84 -9.18
N LEU A 133 7.28 0.34 -8.58
CA LEU A 133 5.99 1.04 -8.61
C LEU A 133 5.63 1.66 -9.96
N VAL A 134 6.62 2.07 -10.75
CA VAL A 134 6.37 2.57 -12.11
C VAL A 134 5.69 1.49 -12.96
N GLY A 135 6.13 0.23 -12.85
CA GLY A 135 5.47 -0.90 -13.51
C GLY A 135 4.02 -1.09 -13.06
N ALA A 136 3.76 -1.04 -11.74
CA ALA A 136 2.41 -1.16 -11.20
C ALA A 136 1.48 0.00 -11.61
N ALA A 137 1.99 1.24 -11.61
CA ALA A 137 1.23 2.43 -12.00
C ALA A 137 0.92 2.46 -13.51
N LEU A 138 1.85 1.99 -14.34
CA LEU A 138 1.66 1.83 -15.78
C LEU A 138 0.60 0.77 -16.10
N LEU A 139 0.61 -0.36 -15.38
CA LEU A 139 -0.43 -1.39 -15.53
C LEU A 139 -1.82 -0.87 -15.19
N ILE A 140 -1.95 0.00 -14.18
CA ILE A 140 -3.23 0.62 -13.80
C ILE A 140 -3.70 1.62 -14.86
N SER A 141 -2.79 2.48 -15.33
CA SER A 141 -3.10 3.46 -16.37
C SER A 141 -3.40 2.81 -17.73
N GLY A 142 -2.78 1.67 -18.03
CA GLY A 142 -2.97 0.91 -19.28
C GLY A 142 -4.14 -0.10 -19.23
N ALA A 143 -4.45 -0.67 -18.06
CA ALA A 143 -5.57 -1.59 -17.91
C ALA A 143 -6.94 -0.87 -17.91
N GLN A 144 -6.99 0.40 -17.50
CA GLN A 144 -8.24 1.15 -17.45
C GLN A 144 -8.86 1.44 -18.84
N PRO A 145 -8.09 1.87 -19.86
CA PRO A 145 -8.57 1.98 -21.23
C PRO A 145 -9.00 0.63 -21.82
N LEU A 146 -8.22 -0.43 -21.56
CA LEU A 146 -8.51 -1.78 -22.06
C LEU A 146 -9.78 -2.39 -21.44
N ALA A 147 -10.02 -2.17 -20.14
CA ALA A 147 -11.25 -2.60 -19.48
C ALA A 147 -12.49 -1.85 -20.01
N ARG A 148 -12.35 -0.54 -20.31
CA ARG A 148 -13.42 0.25 -20.95
C ARG A 148 -13.69 -0.20 -22.38
N LEU A 149 -12.65 -0.53 -23.15
CA LEU A 149 -12.78 -1.11 -24.50
C LEU A 149 -13.48 -2.47 -24.48
N HIS A 150 -13.14 -3.34 -23.53
CA HIS A 150 -13.78 -4.65 -23.38
C HIS A 150 -15.27 -4.54 -23.02
N VAL A 151 -15.63 -3.58 -22.17
CA VAL A 151 -17.04 -3.30 -21.83
C VAL A 151 -17.76 -2.67 -23.03
N ALA A 152 -17.13 -1.74 -23.75
CA ALA A 152 -17.70 -1.11 -24.93
C ALA A 152 -17.95 -2.12 -26.07
N GLN A 153 -17.05 -3.07 -26.30
CA GLN A 153 -17.25 -4.16 -27.27
C GLN A 153 -18.45 -5.04 -26.89
N ARG A 154 -18.57 -5.46 -25.62
CA ARG A 154 -19.71 -6.28 -25.17
C ARG A 154 -21.05 -5.56 -25.29
N SER A 155 -21.09 -4.25 -25.02
CA SER A 155 -22.30 -3.45 -25.24
C SER A 155 -22.65 -3.27 -26.71
N HIS A 156 -21.65 -3.28 -27.60
CA HIS A 156 -21.86 -3.18 -29.04
C HIS A 156 -22.43 -4.49 -29.61
N ASP A 157 -21.97 -5.65 -29.15
CA ASP A 157 -22.48 -6.96 -29.57
C ASP A 157 -23.94 -7.18 -29.11
N HIS A 158 -24.29 -6.76 -27.91
CA HIS A 158 -25.67 -6.86 -27.41
C HIS A 158 -26.66 -5.93 -28.13
N SER A 159 -26.22 -4.74 -28.55
CA SER A 159 -27.06 -3.82 -29.33
C SER A 159 -27.23 -4.26 -30.78
N PHE A 160 -26.22 -4.94 -31.36
CA PHE A 160 -26.30 -5.49 -32.71
C PHE A 160 -27.24 -6.71 -32.82
N HIS A 161 -27.31 -7.54 -31.77
CA HIS A 161 -28.24 -8.67 -31.72
C HIS A 161 -29.69 -8.25 -31.46
N ALA A 162 -29.93 -7.19 -30.68
CA ALA A 162 -31.27 -6.67 -30.41
C ALA A 162 -31.92 -5.95 -31.61
N GLN A 163 -31.15 -5.56 -32.63
CA GLN A 163 -31.66 -4.93 -33.86
C GLN A 163 -31.94 -5.92 -35.01
N ARG A 164 -31.63 -7.21 -34.82
CA ARG A 164 -31.82 -8.28 -35.83
C ARG A 164 -32.93 -9.28 -35.49
N SER A 165 -33.59 -9.13 -34.35
CA SER A 165 -34.75 -9.89 -33.89
C SER A 165 -36.00 -9.04 -33.93
#